data_AF-A0A0P8C4U3-F1
#
_entry.id   AF-A0A0P8C4U3-F1
#
_cell.length_a   1.000
_cell.length_b   1.000
_cell.length_c   1.000
_cell.angle_alpha   90.00
_cell.angle_beta   90.00
_cell.angle_gamma   90.00
#
_symmetry.space_group_name_H-M   'P 1'
#
loop_
_entity.id
_entity.type
_entity.pdbx_description
1 polymer ?
#
loop_
_entity_poly.entity_id
_entity_poly.type
_entity_poly.pdbx_seq_one_letter_code
_entity_poly.pdbx_strand_id
1 'polypeptide(L)'
;MIRHAHVLGIETIFHRNGNYGAGECKKAKCNFGSRGICCKQCMLGPCRISGRSLKGTCGASADTIVARNLLMMIGRGTAAHSSHALHVASTLLKTVRNNTSFTIKEPIKLESVARKSN
;
A
#
# COMPACT_ATOMS: atom_id res chain seq x y z
N MET A 1 25.46 10.97 -1.03
CA MET A 1 24.14 11.59 -1.36
C MET A 1 23.43 12.20 -0.16
N ILE A 2 23.23 11.48 0.95
CA ILE A 2 22.52 12.06 2.13
C ILE A 2 23.20 13.33 2.66
N ARG A 3 24.52 13.32 2.86
CA ARG A 3 25.29 14.51 3.28
C ARG A 3 25.20 15.67 2.28
N HIS A 4 25.22 15.35 0.99
CA HIS A 4 25.12 16.35 -0.07
C HIS A 4 23.73 17.00 -0.10
N ALA A 5 22.65 16.20 0.02
CA ALA A 5 21.29 16.71 0.16
C ALA A 5 21.16 17.63 1.38
N HIS A 6 21.82 17.30 2.50
CA HIS A 6 21.84 18.16 3.69
C HIS A 6 22.55 19.50 3.43
N VAL A 7 23.71 19.49 2.76
CA VAL A 7 24.42 20.72 2.35
C VAL A 7 23.56 21.59 1.44
N LEU A 8 22.75 20.97 0.56
CA LEU A 8 21.82 21.68 -0.31
C LEU A 8 20.50 22.09 0.36
N GLY A 9 20.31 21.78 1.65
CA GLY A 9 19.05 22.04 2.36
C GLY A 9 17.86 21.22 1.86
N ILE A 10 18.10 20.09 1.17
CA ILE A 10 17.06 19.23 0.62
C ILE A 10 16.56 18.25 1.69
N GLU A 11 15.28 18.36 2.02
CA GLU A 11 14.64 17.44 2.97
C GLU A 11 14.39 16.06 2.36
N THR A 12 14.98 15.04 2.99
CA THR A 12 14.82 13.63 2.61
C THR A 12 13.90 12.85 3.55
N ILE A 13 13.59 11.60 3.19
CA ILE A 13 12.81 10.70 4.06
C ILE A 13 13.42 10.52 5.46
N PHE A 14 14.75 10.61 5.61
CA PHE A 14 15.42 10.47 6.90
C PHE A 14 15.08 11.61 7.85
N HIS A 15 14.96 12.84 7.33
CA HIS A 15 14.52 14.01 8.09
C HIS A 15 13.07 13.84 8.54
N ARG A 16 12.18 13.52 7.58
CA ARG A 16 10.75 13.30 7.86
C ARG A 16 10.49 12.17 8.85
N ASN A 17 11.16 11.03 8.69
CA ASN A 17 11.05 9.91 9.63
C ASN A 17 11.63 10.29 11.00
N GLY A 18 12.67 11.12 11.03
CA GLY A 18 13.24 11.70 12.24
C GLY A 18 12.24 12.49 13.08
N ASN A 19 11.23 13.13 12.47
CA ASN A 19 10.14 13.82 13.17
C ASN A 19 9.25 12.87 14.00
N TYR A 20 9.35 11.56 13.77
CA TYR A 20 8.57 10.51 14.44
C TYR A 20 9.42 9.55 15.28
N GLY A 21 10.72 9.83 15.49
CA GLY A 21 11.65 9.00 16.26
C GLY A 21 11.69 9.35 17.76
N ALA A 22 12.13 8.43 18.63
CA ALA A 22 12.24 8.68 20.08
C ALA A 22 13.41 9.64 20.40
N GLY A 23 13.13 10.78 21.03
CA GLY A 23 14.10 11.79 21.44
C GLY A 23 13.42 13.10 21.92
N GLU A 24 14.20 14.02 22.49
CA GLU A 24 13.73 15.16 23.32
C GLU A 24 12.83 16.21 22.63
N CYS A 25 12.63 16.14 21.30
CA CYS A 25 11.71 17.05 20.60
C CYS A 25 10.95 16.38 19.44
N LYS A 26 10.47 15.14 19.60
CA LYS A 26 9.92 14.32 18.49
C LYS A 26 8.66 13.55 18.91
N LYS A 27 7.53 13.79 18.23
CA LYS A 27 6.25 13.14 18.54
C LYS A 27 6.33 11.65 18.20
N ALA A 28 6.26 10.77 19.20
CA ALA A 28 6.17 9.33 18.98
C ALA A 28 5.05 8.98 17.99
N LYS A 29 5.26 7.95 17.15
CA LYS A 29 4.22 7.43 16.25
C LYS A 29 2.93 7.17 17.03
N CYS A 30 1.78 7.47 16.43
CA CYS A 30 0.48 7.30 17.09
C CYS A 30 0.29 5.85 17.55
N ASN A 31 0.05 5.64 18.85
CA ASN A 31 -0.10 4.31 19.44
C ASN A 31 -1.32 3.55 18.88
N PHE A 32 -2.47 4.23 18.70
CA PHE A 32 -3.67 3.58 18.14
C PHE A 32 -3.48 3.12 16.70
N GLY A 33 -2.80 3.95 15.89
CA GLY A 33 -2.46 3.60 14.51
C GLY A 33 -1.46 2.46 14.44
N SER A 34 -0.41 2.52 15.26
CA SER A 34 0.66 1.50 15.29
C SER A 34 0.15 0.14 15.74
N ARG A 35 -0.85 0.10 16.62
CA ARG A 35 -1.54 -1.13 17.07
C ARG A 35 -2.71 -1.55 16.18
N GLY A 36 -3.08 -0.75 15.17
CA GLY A 36 -4.19 -1.05 14.25
C GLY A 36 -5.60 -0.93 14.85
N ILE A 37 -5.76 -0.30 16.02
CA ILE A 37 -7.02 -0.22 16.78
C ILE A 37 -7.82 1.08 16.57
N CYS A 38 -7.42 1.88 15.58
CA CYS A 38 -8.15 3.06 15.12
C CYS A 38 -8.91 2.74 13.83
N CYS A 39 -10.22 2.90 13.80
CA CYS A 39 -11.06 2.65 12.63
C CYS A 39 -11.55 3.95 12.01
N LYS A 40 -11.38 4.10 10.69
CA LYS A 40 -11.82 5.26 9.89
C LYS A 40 -12.60 4.85 8.64
N GLN A 41 -13.28 3.71 8.68
CA GLN A 41 -13.95 3.12 7.51
C GLN A 41 -15.28 3.81 7.15
N CYS A 42 -15.86 4.60 8.05
CA CYS A 42 -17.14 5.28 7.84
C CYS A 42 -17.13 6.67 8.49
N MET A 43 -18.17 7.46 8.20
CA MET A 43 -18.33 8.82 8.70
C MET A 43 -18.76 8.92 10.17
N LEU A 44 -19.18 7.82 10.79
CA LEU A 44 -19.51 7.78 12.23
C LEU A 44 -18.26 7.63 13.12
N GLY A 45 -17.10 7.36 12.51
CA GLY A 45 -15.81 7.35 13.20
C GLY A 45 -15.20 8.75 13.35
N PRO A 46 -13.91 8.87 13.72
CA PRO A 46 -12.95 7.79 13.98
C PRO A 46 -13.22 7.08 15.30
N CYS A 47 -13.32 5.75 15.27
CA CYS A 47 -13.40 4.94 16.49
C CYS A 47 -11.99 4.59 16.98
N ARG A 48 -11.74 4.71 18.29
CA ARG A 48 -10.48 4.30 18.93
C ARG A 48 -10.78 3.30 20.04
N ILE A 49 -10.29 2.07 19.89
CA ILE A 49 -10.48 1.06 20.93
C ILE A 49 -9.50 1.31 22.08
N SER A 50 -10.02 1.29 23.31
CA SER A 50 -9.26 1.50 24.55
C SER A 50 -9.96 0.79 25.70
N GLY A 51 -9.36 0.80 26.90
CA GLY A 51 -10.01 0.24 28.10
C GLY A 51 -11.35 0.91 28.45
N ARG A 52 -11.61 2.14 27.97
CA ARG A 52 -12.90 2.84 28.15
C ARG A 52 -13.89 2.60 27.02
N SER A 53 -13.42 2.15 25.87
CA SER A 53 -14.25 1.96 24.66
C SER A 53 -13.84 0.67 23.98
N LEU A 54 -14.51 -0.42 24.35
CA LEU A 54 -14.17 -1.77 23.91
C LEU A 54 -14.63 -2.08 22.47
N LYS A 55 -15.54 -1.26 21.92
CA LYS A 55 -16.12 -1.40 20.59
C LYS A 55 -16.17 -0.07 19.86
N GLY A 56 -16.21 -0.12 18.53
CA GLY A 56 -16.55 1.03 17.70
C GLY A 56 -18.03 1.40 17.82
N THR A 57 -18.41 2.56 17.28
CA THR A 57 -19.80 3.05 17.29
C THR A 57 -20.81 2.07 16.68
N CYS A 58 -20.38 1.30 15.67
CA CYS A 58 -21.19 0.25 15.05
C CYS A 58 -21.10 -1.13 15.75
N GLY A 59 -20.44 -1.22 16.90
CA GLY A 59 -20.27 -2.47 17.65
C GLY A 59 -19.05 -3.32 17.28
N ALA A 60 -18.23 -2.92 16.30
CA ALA A 60 -17.03 -3.67 15.90
C ALA A 60 -16.00 -3.79 17.03
N SER A 61 -15.48 -5.00 17.27
CA SER A 61 -14.43 -5.27 18.27
C SER A 61 -13.05 -4.80 17.81
N ALA A 62 -12.07 -4.82 18.73
CA ALA A 62 -10.67 -4.60 18.42
C ALA A 62 -10.18 -5.49 17.28
N ASP A 63 -10.44 -6.81 17.37
CA ASP A 63 -9.98 -7.80 16.39
C ASP A 63 -10.56 -7.53 15.00
N THR A 64 -11.85 -7.19 14.94
CA THR A 64 -12.52 -6.82 13.69
C THR A 64 -11.88 -5.58 13.07
N ILE A 65 -11.55 -4.57 13.88
CA ILE A 65 -10.94 -3.33 13.41
C ILE A 65 -9.51 -3.58 12.92
N VAL A 66 -8.71 -4.36 13.66
CA VAL A 66 -7.35 -4.73 13.26
C VAL A 66 -7.37 -5.54 11.95
N ALA A 67 -8.23 -6.55 11.85
CA ALA A 67 -8.38 -7.36 10.65
C ALA A 67 -8.78 -6.51 9.42
N ARG A 68 -9.74 -5.58 9.58
CA ARG A 68 -10.13 -4.64 8.52
C ARG A 68 -8.98 -3.76 8.08
N ASN A 69 -8.24 -3.18 9.03
CA ASN A 69 -7.11 -2.31 8.73
C ASN A 69 -6.00 -3.06 7.97
N LEU A 70 -5.69 -4.31 8.38
CA LEU A 70 -4.75 -5.17 7.67
C LEU A 70 -5.26 -5.52 6.25
N LEU A 71 -6.52 -5.92 6.12
CA LEU A 71 -7.13 -6.25 4.84
C LEU A 71 -7.08 -5.07 3.86
N MET A 72 -7.29 -3.83 4.34
CA MET A 72 -7.16 -2.64 3.49
C MET A 72 -5.73 -2.42 3.00
N MET A 73 -4.70 -2.73 3.81
CA MET A 73 -3.29 -2.65 3.36
C MET A 73 -3.00 -3.69 2.28
N ILE A 74 -3.44 -4.93 2.49
CA ILE A 74 -3.31 -6.02 1.52
C ILE A 74 -4.03 -5.67 0.22
N GLY A 75 -5.30 -5.25 0.31
CA GLY A 75 -6.13 -4.90 -0.84
C GLY A 75 -5.51 -3.80 -1.71
N ARG A 76 -4.85 -2.79 -1.11
CA ARG A 76 -4.11 -1.76 -1.86
C ARG A 76 -2.93 -2.34 -2.63
N GLY A 77 -2.15 -3.23 -2.01
CA GLY A 77 -1.04 -3.92 -2.67
C GLY A 77 -1.50 -4.83 -3.81
N THR A 78 -2.55 -5.63 -3.54
CA THR A 78 -3.18 -6.48 -4.55
C THR A 78 -3.69 -5.66 -5.73
N ALA A 79 -4.39 -4.55 -5.48
CA ALA A 79 -4.88 -3.67 -6.54
C ALA A 79 -3.74 -3.10 -7.42
N ALA A 80 -2.59 -2.76 -6.82
CA ALA A 80 -1.42 -2.31 -7.58
C ALA A 80 -0.88 -3.41 -8.51
N HIS A 81 -0.75 -4.65 -8.03
CA HIS A 81 -0.31 -5.76 -8.86
C HIS A 81 -1.34 -6.17 -9.93
N SER A 82 -2.63 -6.22 -9.57
CA SER A 82 -3.69 -6.55 -10.52
C SER A 82 -3.82 -5.52 -11.63
N SER A 83 -3.74 -4.22 -11.31
CA SER A 83 -3.76 -3.15 -12.32
C SER A 83 -2.51 -3.18 -13.21
N HIS A 84 -1.33 -3.45 -12.65
CA HIS A 84 -0.12 -3.65 -13.44
C HIS A 84 -0.25 -4.84 -14.40
N ALA A 85 -0.71 -6.00 -13.91
CA ALA A 85 -0.93 -7.19 -14.73
C ALA A 85 -1.93 -6.93 -15.86
N LEU A 86 -3.04 -6.24 -15.58
CA LEU A 86 -4.02 -5.86 -16.59
C LEU A 86 -3.42 -4.93 -17.64
N HIS A 87 -2.60 -3.96 -17.24
CA HIS A 87 -1.93 -3.07 -18.18
C HIS A 87 -0.98 -3.82 -19.11
N VAL A 88 -0.20 -4.76 -18.59
CA VAL A 88 0.69 -5.63 -19.38
C VAL A 88 -0.11 -6.52 -20.34
N ALA A 89 -1.16 -7.18 -19.86
CA ALA A 89 -2.02 -8.04 -20.68
C ALA A 89 -2.73 -7.25 -21.80
N SER A 90 -3.27 -6.07 -21.47
CA SER A 90 -3.87 -5.18 -22.47
C SER A 90 -2.85 -4.69 -23.50
N THR A 91 -1.62 -4.39 -23.07
CA THR A 91 -0.55 -4.00 -23.98
C THR A 91 -0.23 -5.14 -24.94
N LEU A 92 -0.04 -6.37 -24.44
CA LEU A 92 0.21 -7.55 -25.29
C LEU A 92 -0.90 -7.74 -26.33
N LEU A 93 -2.17 -7.64 -25.91
CA LEU A 93 -3.32 -7.72 -26.84
C LEU A 93 -3.31 -6.63 -27.91
N LYS A 94 -2.95 -5.39 -27.54
CA LYS A 94 -2.84 -4.28 -28.50
C LYS A 94 -1.64 -4.47 -29.43
N THR A 95 -0.53 -5.02 -28.93
CA THR A 95 0.67 -5.32 -29.71
C THR A 95 0.39 -6.34 -30.80
N VAL A 96 -0.29 -7.45 -30.50
CA VAL A 96 -0.64 -8.45 -31.52
C VAL A 96 -1.66 -7.93 -32.56
N ARG A 97 -2.36 -6.85 -32.23
CA ARG A 97 -3.26 -6.12 -33.15
C ARG A 97 -2.57 -5.00 -33.93
N ASN A 98 -1.24 -4.88 -33.83
CA ASN A 98 -0.44 -3.82 -34.44
C ASN A 98 -0.83 -2.39 -33.98
N ASN A 99 -1.42 -2.26 -32.79
CA ASN A 99 -1.87 -0.99 -32.21
C ASN A 99 -0.87 -0.41 -31.18
N THR A 100 0.38 -0.87 -31.18
CA THR A 100 1.47 -0.35 -30.33
C THR A 100 2.80 -0.45 -31.07
N SER A 101 3.82 0.30 -30.64
CA SER A 101 5.20 0.19 -31.15
C SER A 101 6.03 -0.98 -30.57
N PHE A 102 5.47 -1.77 -29.65
CA PHE A 102 6.16 -2.92 -29.06
C PHE A 102 6.21 -4.11 -30.01
N THR A 103 7.15 -5.02 -29.75
CA THR A 103 7.28 -6.31 -30.44
C THR A 103 7.45 -7.45 -29.43
N ILE A 104 7.12 -8.68 -29.85
CA ILE A 104 7.33 -9.87 -29.02
C ILE A 104 8.81 -10.22 -29.04
N LYS A 105 9.52 -9.96 -27.93
CA LYS A 105 10.95 -10.25 -27.81
C LYS A 105 11.27 -11.72 -27.51
N GLU A 106 10.37 -12.43 -26.83
CA GLU A 106 10.56 -13.83 -26.41
C GLU A 106 9.40 -14.73 -26.86
N PRO A 107 9.34 -15.13 -28.15
CA PRO A 107 8.23 -15.93 -28.67
C PRO A 107 8.12 -17.33 -28.03
N ILE A 108 9.25 -17.99 -27.74
CA ILE A 108 9.27 -19.32 -27.09
C ILE A 108 8.61 -19.28 -25.71
N LYS A 109 8.87 -18.22 -24.93
CA LYS A 109 8.27 -18.02 -23.61
C LYS A 109 6.77 -17.75 -23.70
N LEU A 110 6.34 -16.96 -24.68
CA LEU A 110 4.93 -16.70 -24.95
C LEU A 110 4.17 -18.02 -25.21
N GLU A 111 4.70 -18.86 -26.09
CA GLU A 111 4.10 -20.18 -26.40
C GLU A 111 4.12 -21.15 -25.22
N SER A 112 5.19 -21.14 -24.42
CA SER A 112 5.30 -21.95 -23.20
C SER A 112 4.21 -21.59 -22.18
N VAL A 113 3.93 -20.30 -21.98
CA VAL A 113 2.87 -19.83 -21.08
C VAL A 113 1.49 -20.15 -21.65
N ALA A 114 1.29 -19.95 -22.96
CA ALA A 114 0.02 -20.25 -23.63
C ALA A 114 -0.37 -21.73 -23.46
N ARG A 115 0.59 -22.65 -23.62
CA ARG A 115 0.38 -24.10 -23.42
C ARG A 115 0.01 -24.50 -21.99
N LYS A 116 0.34 -23.71 -20.98
CA LYS A 116 -0.03 -23.99 -19.58
C LYS A 116 -1.45 -23.55 -19.23
N SER A 117 -2.06 -22.71 -20.06
CA SER A 117 -3.36 -22.09 -19.79
C SER A 117 -4.52 -22.76 -20.54
N ASN A 118 -4.23 -23.87 -21.24
CA ASN A 118 -5.11 -24.64 -22.10
C ASN A 118 -5.06 -26.11 -21.69
#